data_AF-A0A3A1XY07-F1
#
_entry.id   AF-A0A3A1XY07-F1
#
_cell.length_a   1.000
_cell.length_b   1.000
_cell.length_c   1.000
_cell.angle_alpha   90.00
_cell.angle_beta   90.00
_cell.angle_gamma   90.00
#
_symmetry.space_group_name_H-M   'P 1'
#
loop_
_entity.id
_entity.type
_entity.pdbx_description
1 polymer ?
#
loop_
_entity_poly.entity_id
_entity_poly.type
_entity_poly.pdbx_seq_one_letter_code
_entity_poly.pdbx_strand_id
1 'polypeptide(L)'
;MNKISKKAKVLIFCISIVVAIVCFITLFLHRIDNNAFNAQIDSKEKIASYRANYNYIDVYKQKDKIIINTYSDSKFDEPNRIVVPFEGKLSKSDILVKWKTANGDVIEQDSDSILAASIIIEKNGKTICNENINFCEKGWKVLNDVIGK
;
A
#
# COMPACT_ATOMS: atom_id res chain seq x y z
N MET A 1 21.46 -11.43 -48.38
CA MET A 1 21.77 -11.29 -46.94
C MET A 1 22.31 -9.89 -46.67
N ASN A 2 21.52 -9.00 -46.07
CA ASN A 2 21.96 -7.63 -45.77
C ASN A 2 22.99 -7.65 -44.63
N LYS A 3 24.21 -7.22 -44.93
CA LYS A 3 25.33 -7.17 -43.97
C LYS A 3 25.15 -5.92 -43.10
N ILE A 4 24.68 -6.11 -41.87
CA ILE A 4 24.51 -5.01 -40.89
C ILE A 4 25.87 -4.33 -40.66
N SER A 5 25.90 -3.00 -40.86
CA SER A 5 27.13 -2.21 -40.73
C SER A 5 27.65 -2.22 -39.28
N LYS A 6 28.97 -2.05 -39.09
CA LYS A 6 29.58 -1.95 -37.73
C LYS A 6 28.89 -0.88 -36.87
N LYS A 7 28.53 0.26 -37.47
CA LYS A 7 27.83 1.37 -36.80
C LYS A 7 26.44 0.94 -36.28
N ALA A 8 25.69 0.20 -37.10
CA ALA A 8 24.38 -0.32 -36.70
C ALA A 8 24.49 -1.38 -35.58
N LYS A 9 25.53 -2.23 -35.58
CA LYS A 9 25.78 -3.19 -34.48
C LYS A 9 26.10 -2.49 -33.16
N VAL A 10 26.92 -1.43 -33.21
CA VAL A 10 27.24 -0.62 -32.02
C VAL A 10 25.98 0.05 -31.48
N LEU A 11 25.15 0.63 -32.36
CA LEU A 11 23.89 1.25 -31.95
C LEU A 11 22.93 0.26 -31.28
N ILE A 12 22.76 -0.94 -31.86
CA ILE A 12 21.92 -2.00 -31.29
C ILE A 12 22.44 -2.42 -29.91
N PHE A 13 23.76 -2.55 -29.76
CA PHE A 13 24.38 -2.89 -28.48
C PHE A 13 24.12 -1.80 -27.42
N CYS A 14 24.24 -0.51 -27.78
CA CYS A 14 23.92 0.60 -26.89
C CYS A 14 22.44 0.60 -26.46
N ILE A 15 21.51 0.39 -27.40
CA ILE A 15 20.07 0.32 -27.09
C ILE A 15 19.79 -0.86 -26.15
N SER A 16 20.40 -2.02 -26.40
CA SER A 16 20.25 -3.21 -25.55
C SER A 16 20.71 -2.94 -24.10
N ILE A 17 21.84 -2.25 -23.93
CA ILE A 17 22.32 -1.85 -22.60
C ILE A 17 21.33 -0.92 -21.90
N VAL A 18 20.80 0.09 -22.61
CA VAL A 18 19.84 1.03 -22.03
C VAL A 18 18.57 0.30 -21.57
N VAL A 19 18.04 -0.61 -22.39
CA VAL A 19 16.86 -1.42 -22.04
C VAL A 19 17.16 -2.29 -20.81
N ALA A 20 18.33 -2.94 -20.75
CA ALA A 20 18.72 -3.76 -19.61
C ALA A 20 18.82 -2.95 -18.31
N ILE A 21 19.37 -1.72 -18.38
CA ILE A 21 19.45 -0.81 -17.22
C ILE A 21 18.05 -0.41 -16.75
N VAL A 22 17.16 -0.03 -17.66
CA VAL A 22 15.78 0.35 -17.32
C VAL A 22 15.03 -0.82 -16.67
N CYS A 23 15.19 -2.04 -17.20
CA CYS A 23 14.64 -3.26 -16.61
C CYS A 23 15.21 -3.53 -15.21
N PHE A 24 16.52 -3.35 -15.01
CA PHE A 24 17.13 -3.53 -13.70
C PHE A 24 16.62 -2.51 -12.68
N ILE A 25 16.51 -1.24 -13.07
CA ILE A 25 16.00 -0.17 -12.20
C ILE A 25 14.55 -0.46 -11.80
N THR A 26 13.69 -0.83 -12.74
CA THR A 26 12.28 -1.15 -12.44
C THR A 26 12.14 -2.36 -11.51
N LEU A 27 12.88 -3.45 -11.74
CA LEU A 27 12.90 -4.60 -10.84
C LEU A 27 13.44 -4.25 -9.45
N PHE A 28 14.47 -3.41 -9.38
CA PHE A 28 15.07 -2.99 -8.12
C PHE A 28 14.12 -2.10 -7.31
N LEU A 29 13.47 -1.12 -7.95
CA LEU A 29 12.45 -0.28 -7.31
C LEU A 29 11.27 -1.12 -6.81
N HIS A 30 10.77 -2.04 -7.63
CA HIS A 30 9.70 -2.97 -7.22
C HIS A 30 10.09 -3.80 -5.98
N ARG A 31 11.36 -4.22 -5.89
CA ARG A 31 11.87 -4.95 -4.73
C ARG A 31 11.95 -4.07 -3.47
N ILE A 32 12.30 -2.79 -3.60
CA ILE A 32 12.33 -1.85 -2.46
C ILE A 32 10.94 -1.66 -1.87
N ASP A 33 9.94 -1.39 -2.71
CA ASP A 33 8.55 -1.16 -2.24
C ASP A 33 7.99 -2.39 -1.53
N ASN A 34 8.18 -3.58 -2.13
CA ASN A 34 7.77 -4.84 -1.51
C ASN A 34 8.52 -5.11 -0.20
N ASN A 35 9.82 -4.84 -0.13
CA ASN A 35 10.59 -5.02 1.10
C ASN A 35 10.17 -4.01 2.17
N ALA A 36 9.76 -2.80 1.79
CA ALA A 36 9.25 -1.81 2.74
C ALA A 36 7.95 -2.26 3.39
N PHE A 37 7.03 -2.90 2.64
CA PHE A 37 5.83 -3.50 3.22
C PHE A 37 6.12 -4.80 4.01
N ASN A 38 7.05 -5.63 3.53
CA ASN A 38 7.41 -6.91 4.14
C ASN A 38 8.42 -6.79 5.30
N ALA A 39 8.97 -5.60 5.55
CA ALA A 39 9.86 -5.38 6.69
C ALA A 39 9.13 -5.82 7.96
N GLN A 40 9.63 -6.91 8.55
CA GLN A 40 9.04 -7.60 9.69
C GLN A 40 9.00 -6.63 10.86
N ILE A 41 7.81 -6.17 11.21
CA ILE A 41 7.60 -5.35 12.42
C ILE A 41 7.51 -6.32 13.59
N ASP A 42 8.27 -6.05 14.66
CA ASP A 42 8.22 -6.88 15.87
C ASP A 42 6.77 -6.90 16.40
N SER A 43 6.24 -8.09 16.67
CA SER A 43 4.88 -8.25 17.19
C SER A 43 4.68 -7.53 18.52
N LYS A 44 5.75 -7.28 19.28
CA LYS A 44 5.74 -6.47 20.51
C LYS A 44 5.42 -4.99 20.28
N GLU A 45 5.64 -4.48 19.07
CA GLU A 45 5.33 -3.09 18.69
C GLU A 45 3.88 -2.92 18.20
N LYS A 46 3.14 -4.04 18.05
CA LYS A 46 1.75 -4.03 17.59
C LYS A 46 0.83 -3.47 18.69
N ILE A 47 0.07 -2.43 18.34
CA ILE A 47 -0.92 -1.80 19.22
C ILE A 47 -2.29 -2.44 19.04
N ALA A 48 -2.69 -2.66 17.79
CA ALA A 48 -4.00 -3.21 17.46
C ALA A 48 -4.01 -3.86 16.07
N SER A 49 -4.90 -4.83 15.91
CA SER A 49 -5.28 -5.42 14.63
C SER A 49 -6.78 -5.33 14.49
N TYR A 50 -7.24 -4.95 13.30
CA TYR A 50 -8.64 -4.88 12.92
C TYR A 50 -8.84 -5.74 11.69
N ARG A 51 -9.95 -6.47 11.65
CA ARG A 51 -10.29 -7.36 10.53
C ARG A 51 -11.76 -7.25 10.21
N ALA A 52 -12.09 -7.06 8.94
CA ALA A 52 -13.43 -7.20 8.41
C ALA A 52 -13.37 -8.11 7.19
N ASN A 53 -14.00 -9.27 7.27
CA ASN A 53 -13.95 -10.30 6.23
C ASN A 53 -12.50 -10.65 5.84
N TYR A 54 -12.10 -10.25 4.64
CA TYR A 54 -10.80 -10.49 4.03
C TYR A 54 -9.86 -9.28 4.14
N ASN A 55 -10.29 -8.19 4.79
CA ASN A 55 -9.56 -6.94 4.91
C ASN A 55 -8.95 -6.79 6.30
N TYR A 56 -7.72 -6.31 6.36
CA TYR A 56 -6.90 -6.23 7.56
C TYR A 56 -6.29 -4.84 7.70
N ILE A 57 -6.27 -4.34 8.93
CA ILE A 57 -5.56 -3.12 9.32
C ILE A 57 -4.78 -3.43 10.58
N ASP A 58 -3.45 -3.37 10.47
CA ASP A 58 -2.55 -3.54 11.59
C ASP A 58 -1.89 -2.20 11.93
N VAL A 59 -1.92 -1.83 13.22
CA VAL A 59 -1.33 -0.60 13.72
C VAL A 59 -0.20 -0.90 14.68
N TYR A 60 0.95 -0.31 14.43
CA TYR A 60 2.18 -0.48 15.20
C TYR A 60 2.69 0.87 15.70
N LYS A 61 3.33 0.86 16.87
CA LYS A 61 4.10 1.99 17.39
C LYS A 61 5.58 1.64 17.39
N GLN A 62 6.33 2.25 16.48
CA GLN A 62 7.78 2.05 16.38
C GLN A 62 8.48 3.39 16.64
N LYS A 63 9.29 3.47 17.70
CA LYS A 63 10.07 4.68 18.08
C LYS A 63 9.23 5.97 18.06
N ASP A 64 9.45 6.83 17.07
CA ASP A 64 8.90 8.16 16.83
C ASP A 64 7.88 8.17 15.68
N LYS A 65 7.34 7.00 15.31
CA LYS A 65 6.31 6.87 14.27
C LYS A 65 5.22 5.85 14.62
N ILE A 66 4.11 5.97 13.92
CA ILE A 66 3.03 4.99 13.82
C ILE A 66 3.13 4.37 12.44
N ILE A 67 3.01 3.06 12.36
CA ILE A 67 2.96 2.33 11.09
C ILE A 67 1.59 1.69 11.00
N ILE A 68 0.88 1.93 9.90
CA ILE A 68 -0.44 1.35 9.61
C ILE A 68 -0.26 0.51 8.35
N ASN A 69 -0.36 -0.80 8.47
CA ASN A 69 -0.38 -1.70 7.33
C ASN A 69 -1.83 -2.05 7.01
N THR A 70 -2.22 -1.88 5.75
CA THR A 70 -3.56 -2.20 5.25
C THR A 70 -3.41 -3.20 4.12
N TYR A 71 -4.16 -4.28 4.17
CA TYR A 71 -4.07 -5.34 3.17
C TYR A 71 -5.34 -6.18 3.14
N SER A 72 -5.56 -6.87 2.04
CA SER A 72 -6.65 -7.81 1.85
C SER A 72 -6.15 -9.12 1.26
N ASP A 73 -6.88 -10.21 1.50
CA ASP A 73 -6.66 -11.48 0.78
C ASP A 73 -7.16 -11.40 -0.69
N SER A 74 -7.79 -10.28 -1.07
CA SER A 74 -8.30 -10.02 -2.41
C SER A 74 -7.19 -9.78 -3.44
N LYS A 75 -7.36 -10.33 -4.64
CA LYS A 75 -6.49 -10.02 -5.80
C LYS A 75 -6.68 -8.59 -6.33
N PHE A 76 -7.77 -7.94 -5.94
CA PHE A 76 -8.07 -6.55 -6.32
C PHE A 76 -7.37 -5.53 -5.43
N ASP A 77 -6.76 -5.99 -4.33
CA ASP A 77 -6.05 -5.14 -3.38
C ASP A 77 -4.58 -4.92 -3.76
N GLU A 78 -4.06 -3.77 -3.36
CA GLU A 78 -2.64 -3.48 -3.32
C GLU A 78 -2.25 -3.12 -1.89
N PRO A 79 -1.56 -4.02 -1.16
CA PRO A 79 -1.19 -3.76 0.22
C PRO A 79 -0.46 -2.44 0.38
N ASN A 80 -0.87 -1.65 1.38
CA ASN A 80 -0.38 -0.30 1.59
C ASN A 80 0.16 -0.11 3.01
N ARG A 81 1.19 0.72 3.14
CA ARG A 81 1.81 1.08 4.41
C ARG A 81 1.81 2.60 4.57
N ILE A 82 1.09 3.07 5.57
CA ILE A 82 1.07 4.47 5.97
C ILE A 82 2.01 4.65 7.16
N VAL A 83 2.91 5.63 7.07
CA VAL A 83 3.86 5.97 8.14
C VAL A 83 3.56 7.38 8.61
N VAL A 84 3.20 7.52 9.89
CA VAL A 84 2.85 8.80 10.51
C VAL A 84 3.87 9.15 11.58
N PRO A 85 4.62 10.25 11.47
CA PRO A 85 5.49 10.74 12.53
C PRO A 85 4.67 11.03 13.80
N PHE A 86 5.08 10.44 14.92
CA PHE A 86 4.40 10.58 16.20
C PHE A 86 5.31 10.18 17.37
N GLU A 87 5.56 11.13 18.25
CA GLU A 87 6.25 10.91 19.52
C GLU A 87 5.25 10.63 20.65
N GLY A 88 5.58 9.70 21.53
CA GLY A 88 4.79 9.36 22.71
C GLY A 88 4.11 7.99 22.64
N LYS A 89 3.27 7.73 23.65
CA LYS A 89 2.56 6.44 23.79
C LYS A 89 1.26 6.46 23.02
N LEU A 90 0.99 5.37 22.31
CA LEU A 90 -0.27 5.10 21.63
C LEU A 90 -0.91 3.85 22.26
N SER A 91 -2.22 3.88 22.42
CA SER A 91 -3.03 2.77 22.93
C SER A 91 -4.16 2.46 21.95
N LYS A 92 -4.77 1.28 22.08
CA LYS A 92 -5.86 0.86 21.18
C LYS A 92 -7.06 1.81 21.22
N SER A 93 -7.37 2.41 22.36
CA SER A 93 -8.49 3.36 22.50
C SER A 93 -8.27 4.68 21.78
N ASP A 94 -7.03 5.00 21.41
CA ASP A 94 -6.70 6.19 20.60
C ASP A 94 -7.01 5.96 19.11
N ILE A 95 -7.42 4.75 18.70
CA ILE A 95 -7.58 4.33 17.31
C ILE A 95 -9.04 3.98 17.04
N LEU A 96 -9.61 4.58 16.00
CA LEU A 96 -10.95 4.29 15.50
C LEU A 96 -10.87 3.82 14.05
N VAL A 97 -11.47 2.67 13.77
CA VAL A 97 -11.64 2.14 12.41
C VAL A 97 -13.12 2.18 12.05
N LYS A 98 -13.45 2.78 10.91
CA LYS A 98 -14.80 2.79 10.34
C LYS A 98 -14.78 2.03 9.02
N TRP A 99 -15.45 0.90 8.95
CA TRP A 99 -15.59 0.12 7.72
C TRP A 99 -16.59 0.77 6.78
N LYS A 100 -16.33 0.70 5.48
CA LYS A 100 -17.07 1.46 4.48
C LYS A 100 -17.40 0.65 3.22
N THR A 101 -18.53 0.99 2.60
CA THR A 101 -18.85 0.59 1.23
C THR A 101 -17.98 1.34 0.21
N ALA A 102 -18.04 0.96 -1.07
CA ALA A 102 -17.39 1.70 -2.15
C ALA A 102 -17.86 3.17 -2.25
N ASN A 103 -19.09 3.46 -1.85
CA ASN A 103 -19.65 4.82 -1.85
C ASN A 103 -19.23 5.64 -0.62
N GLY A 104 -18.52 5.02 0.33
CA GLY A 104 -18.03 5.68 1.54
C GLY A 104 -18.96 5.62 2.75
N ASP A 105 -20.12 4.95 2.63
CA ASP A 105 -21.07 4.78 3.73
C ASP A 105 -20.45 3.93 4.84
N VAL A 106 -20.55 4.39 6.09
CA VAL A 106 -20.06 3.64 7.25
C VAL A 106 -21.02 2.49 7.55
N ILE A 107 -20.47 1.29 7.66
CA ILE A 107 -21.22 0.05 7.85
C ILE A 107 -20.61 -0.80 8.96
N GLU A 108 -21.38 -1.79 9.42
CA GLU A 108 -20.95 -2.76 10.43
C GLU A 108 -19.82 -3.65 9.89
N GLN A 109 -18.98 -4.14 10.81
CA GLN A 109 -17.72 -4.84 10.51
C GLN A 109 -17.89 -6.21 9.83
N ASP A 110 -19.06 -6.82 9.94
CA ASP A 110 -19.42 -8.13 9.38
C ASP A 110 -20.17 -8.02 8.05
N SER A 111 -20.40 -6.81 7.54
CA SER A 111 -21.06 -6.60 6.26
C SER A 111 -20.20 -7.12 5.09
N ASP A 112 -20.81 -7.86 4.17
CA ASP A 112 -20.16 -8.33 2.94
C ASP A 112 -19.84 -7.19 1.95
N SER A 113 -20.37 -5.99 2.19
CA SER A 113 -20.21 -4.83 1.30
C SER A 113 -18.98 -3.97 1.61
N ILE A 114 -18.09 -4.43 2.49
CA ILE A 114 -16.89 -3.68 2.91
C ILE A 114 -15.84 -3.71 1.81
N LEU A 115 -15.57 -2.52 1.27
CA LEU A 115 -14.56 -2.30 0.22
C LEU A 115 -13.54 -1.22 0.58
N ALA A 116 -13.80 -0.49 1.67
CA ALA A 116 -12.95 0.59 2.15
C ALA A 116 -12.99 0.68 3.69
N ALA A 117 -12.12 1.51 4.25
CA ALA A 117 -12.16 1.89 5.66
C ALA A 117 -11.65 3.31 5.86
N SER A 118 -11.95 3.91 7.02
CA SER A 118 -11.17 5.03 7.56
C SER A 118 -10.47 4.60 8.82
N ILE A 119 -9.21 4.99 8.94
CA ILE A 119 -8.48 4.92 10.21
C ILE A 119 -8.28 6.33 10.74
N ILE A 120 -8.75 6.55 11.96
CA ILE A 120 -8.64 7.81 12.68
C ILE A 120 -7.84 7.53 13.94
N ILE A 121 -6.77 8.28 14.16
CA ILE A 121 -5.97 8.21 15.39
C ILE A 121 -6.01 9.56 16.07
N GLU A 122 -6.50 9.58 17.30
CA GLU A 122 -6.63 10.79 18.11
C GLU A 122 -5.91 10.63 19.43
N LYS A 123 -5.13 11.64 19.82
CA LYS A 123 -4.44 11.66 21.11
C LYS A 123 -4.67 12.99 21.79
N ASN A 124 -5.15 12.96 23.03
CA ASN A 124 -5.38 14.15 23.85
C ASN A 124 -6.20 15.23 23.13
N GLY A 125 -7.24 14.82 22.40
CA GLY A 125 -8.11 15.72 21.63
C GLY A 125 -7.52 16.26 20.32
N LYS A 126 -6.33 15.77 19.90
CA LYS A 126 -5.72 16.12 18.61
C LYS A 126 -5.74 14.93 17.66
N THR A 127 -6.24 15.15 16.45
CA THR A 127 -6.13 14.18 15.34
C THR A 127 -4.68 14.08 14.88
N ILE A 128 -4.12 12.88 14.96
CA ILE A 128 -2.76 12.52 14.52
C ILE A 128 -2.81 11.94 13.10
N CYS A 129 -3.85 11.18 12.78
CA CYS A 129 -4.04 10.54 11.48
C CYS A 129 -5.54 10.45 11.18
N ASN A 130 -5.91 10.68 9.92
CA ASN A 130 -7.25 10.45 9.40
C ASN A 130 -7.12 10.07 7.92
N GLU A 131 -6.99 8.77 7.66
CA GLU A 131 -6.72 8.24 6.33
C GLU A 131 -7.89 7.39 5.84
N ASN A 132 -8.18 7.50 4.55
CA ASN A 132 -9.10 6.60 3.87
C ASN A 132 -8.30 5.49 3.18
N ILE A 133 -8.78 4.28 3.36
CA ILE A 133 -8.18 3.05 2.87
C ILE A 133 -9.15 2.46 1.85
N ASN A 134 -8.64 2.08 0.69
CA ASN A 134 -9.35 1.28 -0.28
C ASN A 134 -8.72 -0.13 -0.26
N PHE A 135 -9.48 -1.15 -0.59
CA PHE A 135 -9.00 -2.55 -0.65
C PHE A 135 -9.18 -3.13 -2.06
N CYS A 136 -9.35 -2.25 -3.06
CA CYS A 136 -9.74 -2.57 -4.43
C CYS A 136 -8.98 -1.71 -5.46
N GLU A 137 -7.84 -1.12 -5.07
CA GLU A 137 -7.00 -0.22 -5.86
C GLU A 137 -6.67 -0.80 -7.24
N LYS A 138 -6.28 -2.07 -7.30
CA LYS A 138 -5.97 -2.73 -8.59
C LYS A 138 -7.21 -2.86 -9.46
N GLY A 139 -8.36 -3.16 -8.86
CA GLY A 139 -9.65 -3.21 -9.57
C GLY A 139 -9.99 -1.88 -10.22
N TRP A 140 -9.87 -0.78 -9.47
CA TRP A 140 -10.11 0.57 -9.99
C TRP A 140 -9.12 0.98 -11.07
N LYS A 141 -7.85 0.64 -10.90
CA LYS A 141 -6.82 0.90 -11.90
C LYS A 141 -7.16 0.22 -13.24
N VAL A 142 -7.54 -1.06 -13.21
CA VAL A 142 -7.95 -1.80 -14.42
C VAL A 142 -9.17 -1.16 -15.08
N LEU A 143 -10.18 -0.76 -14.30
CA LEU A 143 -11.38 -0.11 -14.86
C LEU A 143 -11.06 1.25 -15.49
N ASN A 144 -10.24 2.07 -14.83
CA ASN A 144 -9.82 3.37 -15.35
C ASN A 144 -8.97 3.23 -16.62
N ASP A 145 -8.13 2.20 -16.71
CA ASP A 145 -7.33 1.92 -17.92
C ASP A 145 -8.19 1.47 -19.12
N VAL A 146 -9.37 0.90 -18.86
CA VAL A 146 -10.32 0.47 -19.91
C VAL A 146 -11.23 1.62 -20.33
N ILE A 147 -11.77 2.38 -19.37
CA ILE A 147 -12.71 3.50 -19.62
C ILE A 147 -11.98 4.74 -20.15
N GLY A 148 -10.74 4.96 -19.73
CA GLY A 148 -9.90 6.06 -20.19
C GLY A 148 -9.29 5.86 -21.60
N LYS A 149 -9.60 4.76 -22.27
CA LYS A 149 -9.29 4.50 -23.69
C LYS A 149 -10.49 4.81 -24.57
#